data_AF-A0A7V9TGF3-F1
#
_entry.id   AF-A0A7V9TGF3-F1
#
_cell.length_a   1.000
_cell.length_b   1.000
_cell.length_c   1.000
_cell.angle_alpha   90.00
_cell.angle_beta   90.00
_cell.angle_gamma   90.00
#
_symmetry.space_group_name_H-M   'P 1'
#
loop_
_entity.id
_entity.type
_entity.pdbx_description
1 polymer ?
#
loop_
_entity_poly.entity_id
_entity_poly.type
_entity_poly.pdbx_seq_one_letter_code
_entity_poly.pdbx_strand_id
1 'polypeptide(L)' 'IYLSRSGVATAVISVPNRYMHSPNEIVSLSDLAATARLMAEFIAGLSTDTDFVPR' A
#
# COMPACT_ATOMS: atom_id res chain seq x y z
N ILE A 1 7.17 2.81 -12.10
CA ILE A 1 7.83 3.96 -11.45
C ILE A 1 8.67 3.50 -10.25
N TYR A 2 8.14 2.73 -9.30
CA TYR A 2 8.89 2.22 -8.14
C TYR A 2 10.04 1.22 -8.44
N LEU A 3 10.11 0.70 -9.67
CA LEU A 3 11.19 -0.18 -10.14
C LEU A 3 12.39 0.58 -10.74
N SER A 4 12.46 1.92 -10.61
CA SER A 4 13.63 2.67 -11.08
C SER A 4 14.86 2.32 -10.24
N ARG A 5 16.02 2.17 -10.90
CA ARG A 5 17.27 1.56 -10.42
C ARG A 5 17.98 2.27 -9.26
N SER A 6 17.29 3.12 -8.50
CA SER A 6 17.81 3.86 -7.34
C SER A 6 17.39 3.26 -5.98
N GLY A 7 16.68 2.12 -5.96
CA GLY A 7 16.69 1.18 -4.82
C GLY A 7 16.03 1.67 -3.53
N VAL A 8 14.92 2.41 -3.60
CA VAL A 8 14.14 2.74 -2.41
C VAL A 8 13.20 1.57 -2.10
N ALA A 9 13.28 1.04 -0.88
CA ALA A 9 12.34 0.03 -0.40
C ALA A 9 10.90 0.54 -0.57
N THR A 10 10.14 -0.14 -1.43
CA THR A 10 8.80 0.30 -1.81
C THR A 10 7.86 -0.88 -1.72
N ALA A 11 6.68 -0.65 -1.15
CA ALA A 11 5.57 -1.57 -1.19
C ALA A 11 4.38 -0.92 -1.91
N VAL A 12 3.55 -1.75 -2.53
CA VAL A 12 2.29 -1.32 -3.12
C VAL A 12 1.18 -2.14 -2.49
N ILE A 13 0.14 -1.44 -2.05
CA ILE A 13 -1.11 -2.03 -1.61
C ILE A 13 -2.25 -1.42 -2.41
N SER A 14 -3.37 -2.11 -2.51
CA SER A 14 -4.51 -1.65 -3.31
C SER A 14 -5.82 -2.15 -2.70
N VAL A 15 -6.89 -1.41 -2.98
CA VAL A 15 -8.26 -1.81 -2.66
C VAL A 15 -8.90 -2.40 -3.92
N PRO A 16 -9.59 -3.54 -3.87
CA PRO A 16 -10.32 -4.07 -5.01
C PRO A 16 -11.32 -3.04 -5.54
N ASN A 17 -11.22 -2.76 -6.84
CA ASN A 17 -12.04 -1.76 -7.52
C ASN A 17 -12.68 -2.35 -8.77
N ARG A 18 -13.93 -1.98 -9.04
CA ARG A 18 -14.62 -2.27 -10.30
C ARG A 18 -14.82 -0.98 -11.08
N TYR A 19 -14.67 -1.10 -12.41
CA TYR A 19 -14.84 -0.01 -13.37
C TYR A 19 -13.79 1.10 -13.23
N MET A 20 -12.53 0.75 -12.99
CA MET A 20 -11.43 1.72 -12.99
C MET A 20 -11.42 2.52 -14.29
N HIS A 21 -11.31 3.85 -14.19
CA HIS A 21 -11.41 4.83 -15.30
C HIS A 21 -12.82 5.15 -15.81
N SER A 22 -13.87 4.63 -15.15
CA SER A 22 -15.24 5.12 -15.31
C SER A 22 -15.46 6.38 -14.46
N PRO A 23 -16.37 7.29 -14.85
CA PRO A 23 -16.82 8.37 -13.96
C PRO A 23 -17.44 7.85 -12.65
N ASN A 24 -17.92 6.60 -12.66
CA ASN A 24 -18.49 5.93 -11.50
C ASN A 24 -17.71 4.64 -11.23
N GLU A 25 -17.01 4.60 -10.11
CA GLU A 25 -16.22 3.45 -9.65
C GLU A 25 -16.86 2.83 -8.40
N ILE A 26 -16.56 1.55 -8.14
CA ILE A 26 -17.15 0.81 -7.01
C ILE A 26 -16.07 0.04 -6.26
N VAL A 27 -16.00 0.28 -4.96
CA VAL A 27 -15.15 -0.44 -4.00
C VAL A 27 -15.98 -0.97 -2.85
N SER A 28 -15.44 -1.95 -2.11
CA SER A 28 -15.99 -2.36 -0.83
C SER A 28 -15.53 -1.41 0.28
N LEU A 29 -16.48 -0.92 1.10
CA LEU A 29 -16.15 -0.05 2.24
C LEU A 29 -15.37 -0.80 3.33
N SER A 30 -15.64 -2.10 3.53
CA SER A 30 -14.89 -2.91 4.48
C SER A 30 -13.43 -3.05 4.06
N ASP A 31 -13.19 -3.25 2.77
CA ASP A 31 -11.85 -3.46 2.23
C ASP A 31 -11.06 -2.15 2.28
N LEU A 32 -11.70 -1.03 1.92
CA LEU A 32 -11.09 0.30 2.07
C LEU A 32 -10.65 0.57 3.51
N ALA A 33 -11.54 0.30 4.49
CA ALA A 33 -11.21 0.50 5.90
C ALA A 33 -10.11 -0.46 6.38
N ALA A 34 -10.12 -1.72 5.93
CA ALA A 34 -9.10 -2.70 6.28
C ALA A 34 -7.73 -2.32 5.69
N THR A 35 -7.68 -1.88 4.43
CA THR A 35 -6.45 -1.39 3.79
C THR A 35 -5.87 -0.18 4.52
N ALA A 36 -6.72 0.78 4.90
CA ALA A 36 -6.28 1.94 5.68
C ALA A 36 -5.71 1.54 7.06
N ARG A 37 -6.36 0.60 7.76
CA ARG A 37 -5.85 0.05 9.02
C ARG A 37 -4.52 -0.67 8.83
N LEU A 38 -4.39 -1.48 7.78
CA LEU A 38 -3.16 -2.18 7.46
C LEU A 38 -1.99 -1.19 7.25
N MET A 39 -2.22 -0.08 6.52
CA MET A 39 -1.21 0.98 6.36
C MET A 39 -0.80 1.59 7.69
N ALA A 40 -1.79 1.94 8.53
CA ALA A 40 -1.54 2.57 9.81
C ALA A 40 -0.74 1.65 10.74
N GLU A 41 -1.13 0.38 10.85
CA GLU A 41 -0.42 -0.62 11.65
C GLU A 41 0.99 -0.87 11.14
N PHE A 42 1.20 -0.94 9.82
CA PHE A 42 2.54 -1.08 9.25
C PHE A 42 3.44 0.08 9.66
N ILE A 43 2.96 1.32 9.54
CA ILE A 43 3.73 2.52 9.92
C ILE A 43 3.98 2.56 11.44
N ALA A 44 2.97 2.24 12.24
CA ALA A 44 3.07 2.22 13.70
C ALA A 44 4.05 1.15 14.21
N GLY A 45 4.23 0.06 13.47
CA GLY A 45 5.19 -1.00 13.77
C GLY A 45 6.63 -0.71 13.38
N LEU A 46 6.92 0.39 12.66
CA LEU A 46 8.29 0.74 12.28
C LEU A 46 9.10 1.24 13.47
N SER A 47 10.33 0.74 13.59
CA SER A 47 11.31 1.18 14.58
C SER A 47 12.60 1.64 13.90
N THR A 48 13.50 2.24 14.69
CA THR A 48 14.85 2.61 14.24
C THR A 48 15.69 1.41 13.79
N ASP A 49 15.31 0.19 14.21
CA ASP A 49 16.02 -1.05 13.88
C ASP A 49 15.46 -1.72 12.62
N THR A 50 14.43 -1.15 12.00
CA THR A 50 13.82 -1.72 10.80
C THR A 50 14.73 -1.51 9.59
N ASP A 51 15.26 -2.60 9.05
CA ASP A 51 16.13 -2.61 7.87
C ASP A 51 15.41 -3.26 6.68
N PHE A 52 15.42 -2.55 5.54
CA PHE A 52 14.78 -2.98 4.29
C PHE A 52 15.79 -3.35 3.19
N VAL A 53 17.08 -3.46 3.51
CA VAL A 53 18.12 -3.89 2.57
C VAL A 53 18.05 -5.41 2.35
N PRO A 54 17.83 -5.89 1.11
CA PRO A 54 17.88 -7.32 0.80
C PRO A 54 19.29 -7.90 1.02
N ARG A 55 19.38 -9.13 1.55
CA ARG A 55 20.64 -9.90 1.71
C ARG A 55 20.75 -11.02 0.69
#